data_AF-A5HGC7-F1
#
_entry.id   AF-A5HGC7-F1
#
_cell.length_a   1.000
_cell.length_b   1.000
_cell.length_c   1.000
_cell.angle_alpha   90.00
_cell.angle_beta   90.00
_cell.angle_gamma   90.00
#
_symmetry.space_group_name_H-M   'P 1'
#
loop_
_entity.id
_entity.type
_entity.pdbx_description
1 polymer ?
#
loop_
_entity_poly.entity_id
_entity_poly.type
_entity_poly.pdbx_seq_one_letter_code
_entity_poly.pdbx_strand_id
1 'polypeptide(L)' 'NLPGNQLQTLPADVFNLLTELKTLGLNSNALTVLPPGVFDGL' A
#
# COMPACT_ATOMS: atom_id res chain seq x y z
N ASN A 1 -3.16 8.24 -4.08
CA ASN A 1 -4.14 8.45 -2.98
C ASN A 1 -5.06 7.23 -2.96
N LEU A 2 -4.88 6.30 -2.01
CA LEU A 2 -5.75 5.13 -1.83
C LEU A 2 -6.72 5.19 -0.63
N PRO A 3 -6.94 6.32 0.07
CA PRO A 3 -7.80 6.30 1.24
C PRO A 3 -9.29 6.23 0.88
N GLY A 4 -10.06 5.60 1.76
CA GLY A 4 -11.50 5.43 1.58
C GLY A 4 -11.88 4.30 0.62
N ASN A 5 -10.91 3.48 0.22
CA ASN A 5 -11.20 2.25 -0.52
C ASN A 5 -11.56 1.10 0.43
N GLN A 6 -12.05 0.00 -0.11
CA GLN A 6 -12.36 -1.21 0.66
C GLN A 6 -11.27 -2.27 0.50
N LEU A 7 -10.01 -1.84 0.39
CA LEU A 7 -8.88 -2.76 0.20
C LEU A 7 -8.72 -3.63 1.45
N GLN A 8 -8.77 -4.95 1.28
CA GLN A 8 -8.58 -5.92 2.36
C GLN A 8 -7.17 -6.52 2.37
N THR A 9 -6.53 -6.55 1.19
CA THR A 9 -5.16 -7.04 1.02
C THR A 9 -4.45 -6.15 0.00
N LEU A 10 -3.13 -6.14 0.05
CA LEU A 10 -2.27 -5.56 -0.98
C LEU A 10 -1.35 -6.67 -1.52
N PRO A 11 -1.03 -6.69 -2.82
CA PRO A 11 0.09 -7.48 -3.32
C PRO A 11 1.41 -6.96 -2.74
N ALA A 12 2.38 -7.84 -2.47
CA ALA A 12 3.66 -7.46 -1.88
C ALA A 12 4.55 -6.60 -2.80
N ASP A 13 4.28 -6.58 -4.10
CA ASP A 13 5.05 -5.87 -5.12
C ASP A 13 4.33 -4.63 -5.66
N VAL A 14 3.15 -4.29 -5.13
CA VAL A 14 2.27 -3.25 -5.68
C VAL A 14 2.91 -1.86 -5.69
N PHE A 15 3.88 -1.61 -4.81
CA PHE A 15 4.57 -0.32 -4.72
C PHE A 15 6.01 -0.34 -5.26
N ASN A 16 6.51 -1.47 -5.77
CA ASN A 16 7.91 -1.60 -6.19
C ASN A 16 8.31 -0.66 -7.34
N LEU A 17 7.35 -0.19 -8.12
CA LEU A 17 7.57 0.73 -9.24
C LEU A 17 7.30 2.20 -8.87
N LEU A 18 6.91 2.47 -7.62
CA LEU A 18 6.58 3.82 -7.16
C LEU A 18 7.80 4.50 -6.53
N THR A 19 8.94 4.49 -7.24
CA THR A 19 10.25 4.94 -6.74
C THR A 19 10.33 6.43 -6.39
N GLU A 20 9.36 7.24 -6.83
CA GLU A 20 9.29 8.67 -6.52
C GLU A 20 8.15 9.02 -5.53
N LEU A 21 7.50 8.01 -4.95
CA LEU A 21 6.35 8.21 -4.08
C LEU A 21 6.77 8.78 -2.73
N LYS A 22 6.39 10.04 -2.48
CA LYS A 22 6.68 10.73 -1.22
C LYS A 22 5.59 10.57 -0.16
N THR A 23 4.38 10.22 -0.57
CA THR A 23 3.23 10.14 0.34
C THR A 23 2.26 9.09 -0.14
N LEU A 24 1.99 8.12 0.73
CA LEU A 24 1.04 7.04 0.49
C LEU A 24 -0.08 7.10 1.54
N GLY A 25 -1.28 7.46 1.10
CA GLY A 25 -2.47 7.42 1.94
C GLY A 25 -3.17 6.06 1.82
N LEU A 26 -3.17 5.27 2.90
CA LEU A 26 -3.91 4.00 3.02
C LEU A 26 -5.02 4.06 4.08
N ASN A 27 -5.23 5.21 4.72
CA ASN A 27 -6.24 5.37 5.76
C ASN A 27 -7.66 5.08 5.24
N SER A 28 -8.57 4.69 6.13
CA SER A 28 -9.94 4.33 5.77
C SER A 28 -10.02 3.20 4.74
N ASN A 29 -9.14 2.20 4.85
CA ASN A 29 -9.24 0.90 4.16
C ASN A 29 -9.57 -0.21 5.17
N ALA A 30 -9.87 -1.41 4.66
CA ALA A 30 -10.10 -2.61 5.46
C ALA A 30 -8.84 -3.48 5.62
N LEU A 31 -7.65 -2.88 5.46
CA LEU A 31 -6.37 -3.55 5.61
C LEU A 31 -6.15 -3.89 7.09
N THR A 32 -6.16 -5.18 7.42
CA THR A 32 -5.89 -5.70 8.77
C THR A 32 -4.43 -6.12 8.95
N VAL A 33 -3.80 -6.52 7.85
CA VAL A 33 -2.39 -6.89 7.79
C VAL A 33 -1.77 -6.31 6.52
N LEU A 34 -0.52 -5.90 6.62
CA LEU A 34 0.30 -5.55 5.46
C LEU A 34 1.21 -6.75 5.14
N PRO A 35 1.27 -7.19 3.87
CA PRO A 35 2.18 -8.26 3.50
C PRO A 35 3.62 -7.88 3.85
N PRO A 36 4.44 -8.85 4.29
CA PRO A 36 5.87 -8.62 4.42
C PRO A 36 6.43 -8.20 3.06
N GLY A 37 7.29 -7.18 3.08
CA GLY A 37 7.95 -6.67 1.89
C GLY A 37 7.10 -5.75 0.99
N VAL A 38 5.87 -5.42 1.39
CA VAL A 38 5.00 -4.50 0.60
C VAL A 38 5.63 -3.12 0.35
N PHE A 39 6.63 -2.74 1.14
CA PHE A 39 7.36 -1.47 1.03
C PHE A 39 8.82 -1.64 0.61
N ASP A 40 9.27 -2.83 0.20
CA ASP A 40 10.69 -3.07 -0.08
C ASP A 40 11.24 -2.25 -1.26
N GLY A 41 10.37 -1.78 -2.16
CA GLY A 41 10.73 -0.89 -3.27
C GLY A 41 10.33 0.58 -3.09
N LEU A 42 9.94 1.00 -1.88
CA LEU A 42 9.58 2.39 -1.56
C LEU A 42 10.76 3.23 -1.04
#